data_AF-A0A3G8H9J5-F1
#
_entry.id   AF-A0A3G8H9J5-F1
#
_cell.length_a   1.000
_cell.length_b   1.000
_cell.length_c   1.000
_cell.angle_alpha   90.00
_cell.angle_beta   90.00
_cell.angle_gamma   90.00
#
_symmetry.space_group_name_H-M   'P 1'
#
loop_
_entity.id
_entity.type
_entity.pdbx_description
1 polymer ?
#
loop_
_entity_poly.entity_id
_entity_poly.type
_entity_poly.pdbx_seq_one_letter_code
_entity_poly.pdbx_strand_id
1 'polypeptide(L)'
;MSHLVQTMAYAGATPWHGLGNRLAEHQPLEVWAEAAGMNWRIEETNVMYRVGSHDLDPIKSFPEQKVLYRSDNGKPLSTVSQRYQVVQPAEILEFYRDLVQVGGYQLETAGVLKEGRKLWALARTGQSALLKGGDEVRGYLLLATACDGTLATTAQFTSVRVVCNNTLQIALGRNRGAVKVPHRSQFDPRAVKEELGIAISSWDGFMANMHGLADRKVSQAESERFFQRLFAYSWAEDAETPVRMNERGLKSVLNLFDGAGRGAGLESASGTAWGLVNSVTEYVDHQQRARSPGNRLDSAWFGAGAILKQRAWDAALELAGFA
;
A
#
# COMPACT_ATOMS: atom_id res chain seq x y z
N MET A 1 11.98 23.78 -7.91
CA MET A 1 11.26 22.57 -8.35
C MET A 1 10.64 21.94 -7.12
N SER A 2 9.31 21.90 -7.03
CA SER A 2 8.60 21.54 -5.80
C SER A 2 8.79 20.05 -5.47
N HIS A 3 9.70 19.80 -4.53
CA HIS A 3 9.81 18.52 -3.84
C HIS A 3 8.47 18.29 -3.13
N LEU A 4 7.67 17.34 -3.61
CA LEU A 4 6.52 16.84 -2.86
C LEU A 4 7.04 16.50 -1.48
N VAL A 5 6.65 17.23 -0.44
CA VAL A 5 7.07 16.95 0.93
C VAL A 5 6.60 15.53 1.26
N GLN A 6 7.55 14.60 1.26
CA GLN A 6 7.40 13.20 1.59
C GLN A 6 8.34 12.99 2.76
N THR A 7 7.78 12.93 3.95
CA THR A 7 8.51 12.57 5.16
C THR A 7 8.07 11.18 5.55
N MET A 8 9.03 10.31 5.86
CA MET A 8 8.76 8.99 6.40
C MET A 8 9.81 8.66 7.45
N ALA A 9 9.44 7.85 8.42
CA ALA A 9 10.34 7.25 9.39
C ALA A 9 10.35 5.73 9.24
N TYR A 10 11.44 5.11 9.65
CA TYR A 10 11.55 3.66 9.67
C TYR A 10 12.42 3.15 10.82
N ALA A 11 12.14 1.94 11.29
CA ALA A 11 12.96 1.20 12.24
C ALA A 11 13.39 -0.15 11.62
N GLY A 12 14.52 -0.69 12.04
CA GLY A 12 15.04 -1.96 11.52
C GLY A 12 15.73 -1.82 10.16
N ALA A 13 15.36 -2.68 9.20
CA ALA A 13 15.94 -2.71 7.87
C ALA A 13 15.50 -1.49 7.05
N THR A 14 16.42 -0.93 6.28
CA THR A 14 16.15 0.20 5.41
C THR A 14 15.06 -0.17 4.38
N PRO A 15 13.88 0.45 4.42
CA PRO A 15 12.84 0.15 3.47
C PRO A 15 13.15 0.82 2.13
N TRP A 16 12.78 0.17 1.03
CA TRP A 16 12.88 0.73 -0.33
C TRP A 16 14.31 1.17 -0.70
N HIS A 17 14.53 2.46 -0.98
CA HIS A 17 15.79 3.03 -1.50
C HIS A 17 16.53 3.90 -0.48
N GLY A 18 16.34 3.68 0.84
CA GLY A 18 17.03 4.49 1.86
C GLY A 18 16.43 5.85 2.15
N LEU A 19 15.15 6.05 1.79
CA LEU A 19 14.44 7.28 2.09
C LEU A 19 13.88 7.24 3.52
N GLY A 20 13.97 8.37 4.23
CA GLY A 20 13.35 8.57 5.53
C GLY A 20 14.30 8.71 6.70
N ASN A 21 13.72 9.02 7.85
CA ASN A 21 14.40 9.17 9.13
C ASN A 21 14.51 7.81 9.81
N ARG A 22 15.74 7.32 9.99
CA ARG A 22 15.99 6.07 10.72
C ARG A 22 15.76 6.29 12.21
N LEU A 23 14.97 5.42 12.81
CA LEU A 23 14.70 5.34 14.23
C LEU A 23 15.33 4.07 14.81
N ALA A 24 15.64 4.11 16.11
CA ALA A 24 15.90 2.88 16.84
C ALA A 24 14.59 2.05 16.93
N GLU A 25 14.71 0.77 17.26
CA GLU A 25 13.52 -0.05 17.49
C GLU A 25 12.81 0.38 18.79
N HIS A 26 11.52 0.08 18.89
CA HIS A 26 10.67 0.31 20.07
C HIS A 26 10.59 1.78 20.53
N GLN A 27 10.73 2.73 19.61
CA GLN A 27 10.52 4.16 19.91
C GLN A 27 9.05 4.47 20.23
N PRO A 28 8.79 5.42 21.13
CA PRO A 28 7.43 5.83 21.46
C PRO A 28 6.75 6.55 20.28
N LEU A 29 5.41 6.55 20.25
CA LEU A 29 4.63 7.04 19.10
C LEU A 29 4.85 8.53 18.82
N GLU A 30 5.23 9.31 19.81
CA GLU A 30 5.53 10.74 19.70
C GLU A 30 6.79 10.96 18.83
N VAL A 31 7.81 10.12 19.01
CA VAL A 31 9.02 10.13 18.16
C VAL A 31 8.68 9.72 16.74
N TRP A 32 7.77 8.75 16.56
CA TRP A 32 7.25 8.40 15.24
C TRP A 32 6.49 9.56 14.60
N ALA A 33 5.64 10.26 15.34
CA ALA A 33 4.87 11.38 14.83
C ALA A 33 5.79 12.49 14.30
N GLU A 34 6.85 12.82 15.03
CA GLU A 34 7.84 13.80 14.60
C GLU A 34 8.63 13.32 13.37
N ALA A 35 9.25 12.14 13.47
CA ALA A 35 10.14 11.64 12.43
C ALA A 35 9.42 11.28 11.13
N ALA A 36 8.16 10.84 11.19
CA ALA A 36 7.33 10.56 10.03
C ALA A 36 6.70 11.83 9.41
N GLY A 37 6.87 12.99 10.04
CA GLY A 37 6.23 14.23 9.61
C GLY A 37 4.71 14.22 9.80
N MET A 38 4.23 13.59 10.87
CA MET A 38 2.83 13.46 11.28
C MET A 38 2.49 14.28 12.54
N ASN A 39 3.46 14.98 13.16
CA ASN A 39 3.23 15.80 14.37
C ASN A 39 2.55 17.14 14.04
N TRP A 40 1.30 17.08 13.59
CA TRP A 40 0.43 18.22 13.25
C TRP A 40 -1.02 17.74 13.17
N ARG A 41 -1.97 18.68 13.16
CA ARG A 41 -3.41 18.38 13.02
C ARG A 41 -3.95 18.88 11.70
N ILE A 42 -4.92 18.13 11.17
CA ILE A 42 -5.76 18.61 10.09
C ILE A 42 -6.82 19.52 10.73
N GLU A 43 -6.73 20.81 10.44
CA GLU A 43 -7.70 21.82 10.85
C GLU A 43 -8.67 22.11 9.69
N GLU A 44 -9.85 22.63 10.01
CA GLU A 44 -10.88 22.92 9.01
C GLU A 44 -11.41 24.35 9.12
N THR A 45 -11.76 24.92 7.97
CA THR A 45 -12.41 26.23 7.86
C THR A 45 -13.41 26.22 6.72
N ASN A 46 -14.40 27.11 6.74
CA ASN A 46 -15.34 27.26 5.63
C ASN A 46 -14.60 27.68 4.35
N VAL A 47 -15.06 27.17 3.21
CA VAL A 47 -14.61 27.68 1.90
C VAL A 47 -15.07 29.12 1.75
N MET A 48 -14.14 30.01 1.40
CA MET A 48 -14.41 31.40 1.06
C MET A 48 -14.02 31.65 -0.40
N TYR A 49 -14.85 32.38 -1.14
CA TYR A 49 -14.59 32.74 -2.53
C TYR A 49 -14.87 34.23 -2.77
N ARG A 50 -14.09 34.83 -3.67
CA ARG A 50 -14.24 36.24 -4.07
C ARG A 50 -15.21 36.34 -5.25
N VAL A 51 -16.16 37.27 -5.18
CA VAL A 51 -17.09 37.52 -6.29
C VAL A 51 -16.61 38.72 -7.10
N GLY A 52 -15.76 38.42 -8.09
CA GLY A 52 -15.14 39.41 -8.97
C GLY A 52 -13.62 39.21 -9.07
N SER A 53 -12.92 40.17 -9.68
CA SER A 53 -11.47 40.08 -9.98
C SER A 53 -10.62 41.16 -9.29
N HIS A 54 -11.23 42.07 -8.53
CA HIS A 54 -10.56 43.16 -7.81
C HIS A 54 -10.40 42.82 -6.33
N ASP A 55 -9.37 43.36 -5.68
CA ASP A 55 -9.06 43.01 -4.28
C ASP A 55 -10.11 43.46 -3.26
N LEU A 56 -10.91 44.46 -3.60
CA LEU A 56 -11.99 44.99 -2.76
C LEU A 56 -13.34 44.29 -3.01
N ASP A 57 -13.38 43.27 -3.87
CA ASP A 57 -14.60 42.54 -4.16
C ASP A 57 -15.08 41.71 -2.96
N PRO A 58 -16.40 41.53 -2.80
CA PRO A 58 -16.96 40.86 -1.64
C PRO A 58 -16.51 39.39 -1.57
N ILE A 59 -16.11 38.98 -0.36
CA ILE A 59 -15.80 37.59 -0.03
C ILE A 59 -17.08 36.93 0.48
N LYS A 60 -17.50 35.84 -0.17
CA LYS A 60 -18.64 35.02 0.23
C LYS A 60 -18.17 33.66 0.74
N SER A 61 -18.93 33.07 1.66
CA SER A 61 -18.72 31.69 2.11
C SER A 61 -19.49 30.71 1.21
N PHE A 62 -18.92 29.51 1.01
CA PHE A 62 -19.65 28.36 0.45
C PHE A 62 -19.87 27.32 1.56
N PRO A 63 -20.97 27.42 2.33
CA PRO A 63 -21.12 26.71 3.60
C PRO A 63 -21.23 25.19 3.47
N GLU A 64 -21.51 24.65 2.27
CA GLU A 64 -21.59 23.20 2.03
C GLU A 64 -20.22 22.50 1.95
N GLN A 65 -19.15 23.29 1.88
CA GLN A 65 -17.78 22.80 1.78
C GLN A 65 -16.86 23.45 2.81
N LYS A 66 -15.84 22.69 3.19
CA LYS A 66 -14.76 23.12 4.09
C LYS A 66 -13.40 22.86 3.47
N VAL A 67 -12.46 23.74 3.75
CA VAL A 67 -11.04 23.58 3.43
C VAL A 67 -10.38 22.89 4.61
N LEU A 68 -9.65 21.82 4.33
CA LEU A 68 -8.74 21.17 5.26
C LEU A 68 -7.34 21.76 5.07
N TYR A 69 -6.65 22.07 6.16
CA TYR A 69 -5.29 22.61 6.13
C TYR A 69 -4.48 22.11 7.31
N ARG A 70 -3.15 22.23 7.23
CA ARG A 70 -2.26 21.77 8.31
C ARG A 70 -2.12 22.83 9.39
N SER A 71 -2.21 22.41 10.65
CA SER A 71 -2.03 23.30 11.81
C SER A 71 -0.61 23.88 11.94
N ASP A 72 0.41 23.19 11.42
CA ASP A 72 1.82 23.54 11.61
C ASP A 72 2.31 24.66 10.68
N ASN A 73 1.72 24.78 9.49
CA ASN A 73 2.20 25.69 8.45
C ASN A 73 1.10 26.35 7.61
N GLY A 74 -0.18 26.08 7.91
CA GLY A 74 -1.32 26.66 7.20
C GLY A 74 -1.49 26.19 5.75
N LYS A 75 -0.70 25.23 5.26
CA LYS A 75 -0.80 24.77 3.88
C LYS A 75 -2.14 24.07 3.65
N PRO A 76 -2.86 24.42 2.56
CA PRO A 76 -4.11 23.77 2.23
C PRO A 76 -3.86 22.32 1.80
N LEU A 77 -4.76 21.44 2.21
CA LEU A 77 -4.75 20.02 1.89
C LEU A 77 -5.82 19.68 0.86
N SER A 78 -7.09 20.00 1.14
CA SER A 78 -8.19 19.69 0.23
C SER A 78 -9.44 20.51 0.54
N THR A 79 -10.35 20.57 -0.41
CA THR A 79 -11.73 21.00 -0.18
C THR A 79 -12.63 19.77 -0.14
N VAL A 80 -13.42 19.63 0.92
CA VAL A 80 -14.31 18.49 1.16
C VAL A 80 -15.70 18.97 1.54
N SER A 81 -16.69 18.07 1.54
CA SER A 81 -18.03 18.40 2.04
C SER A 81 -18.03 18.61 3.55
N GLN A 82 -19.02 19.34 4.08
CA GLN A 82 -19.16 19.52 5.54
C GLN A 82 -19.28 18.19 6.32
N ARG A 83 -19.86 17.16 5.69
CA ARG A 83 -20.07 15.84 6.31
C ARG A 83 -18.81 14.99 6.37
N TYR A 84 -17.71 15.44 5.74
CA TYR A 84 -16.47 14.69 5.67
C TYR A 84 -15.86 14.53 7.08
N GLN A 85 -15.66 13.27 7.46
CA GLN A 85 -15.04 12.84 8.70
C GLN A 85 -13.53 12.70 8.49
N VAL A 86 -12.78 13.60 9.13
CA VAL A 86 -11.32 13.62 9.08
C VAL A 86 -10.77 12.58 10.05
N VAL A 87 -9.81 11.78 9.59
CA VAL A 87 -8.97 10.96 10.46
C VAL A 87 -7.63 11.68 10.63
N GLN A 88 -7.28 12.01 11.86
CA GLN A 88 -6.11 12.79 12.21
C GLN A 88 -4.82 11.96 12.07
N PRO A 89 -3.67 12.59 11.78
CA PRO A 89 -2.37 11.90 11.75
C PRO A 89 -2.06 11.12 13.04
N ALA A 90 -2.40 11.68 14.20
CA ALA A 90 -2.22 11.00 15.49
C ALA A 90 -3.06 9.72 15.60
N GLU A 91 -4.28 9.69 15.07
CA GLU A 91 -5.15 8.51 15.11
C GLU A 91 -4.57 7.33 14.30
N ILE A 92 -3.79 7.61 13.25
CA ILE A 92 -3.11 6.59 12.44
C ILE A 92 -2.02 5.88 13.24
N LEU A 93 -1.24 6.62 14.03
CA LEU A 93 -0.22 6.02 14.90
C LEU A 93 -0.85 5.36 16.12
N GLU A 94 -1.84 6.01 16.72
CA GLU A 94 -2.56 5.53 17.90
C GLU A 94 -3.26 4.19 17.66
N PHE A 95 -3.71 3.94 16.43
CA PHE A 95 -4.25 2.65 16.02
C PHE A 95 -3.33 1.47 16.37
N TYR A 96 -2.00 1.66 16.40
CA TYR A 96 -1.04 0.60 16.67
C TYR A 96 -0.65 0.47 18.15
N ARG A 97 -1.08 1.37 19.04
CA ARG A 97 -0.57 1.41 20.43
C ARG A 97 -0.75 0.08 21.17
N ASP A 98 -1.96 -0.44 21.20
CA ASP A 98 -2.32 -1.72 21.82
C ASP A 98 -1.71 -2.93 21.07
N LEU A 99 -1.65 -2.87 19.74
CA LEU A 99 -1.04 -3.92 18.91
C LEU A 99 0.45 -4.07 19.22
N VAL A 100 1.16 -2.96 19.44
CA VAL A 100 2.58 -2.95 19.79
C VAL A 100 2.81 -3.33 21.25
N GLN A 101 1.98 -2.81 22.17
CA GLN A 101 2.14 -3.06 23.61
C GLN A 101 1.78 -4.49 24.03
N VAL A 102 0.76 -5.08 23.39
CA VAL A 102 0.17 -6.36 23.83
C VAL A 102 0.16 -7.39 22.71
N GLY A 103 0.00 -6.97 21.46
CA GLY A 103 -0.15 -7.86 20.31
C GLY A 103 1.15 -8.40 19.72
N GLY A 104 2.32 -7.98 20.21
CA GLY A 104 3.62 -8.37 19.67
C GLY A 104 3.95 -7.73 18.30
N TYR A 105 3.15 -6.75 17.87
CA TYR A 105 3.41 -6.02 16.64
C TYR A 105 4.58 -5.05 16.84
N GLN A 106 5.25 -4.69 15.75
CA GLN A 106 6.30 -3.69 15.77
C GLN A 106 6.05 -2.69 14.67
N LEU A 107 5.87 -1.41 15.04
CA LEU A 107 5.79 -0.34 14.05
C LEU A 107 7.15 -0.22 13.36
N GLU A 108 7.16 -0.41 12.04
CA GLU A 108 8.42 -0.44 11.26
C GLU A 108 8.54 0.74 10.31
N THR A 109 7.44 1.24 9.75
CA THR A 109 7.48 2.42 8.89
C THR A 109 6.20 3.24 9.02
N ALA A 110 6.33 4.56 8.91
CA ALA A 110 5.18 5.47 8.84
C ALA A 110 5.57 6.69 8.01
N GLY A 111 4.61 7.33 7.37
CA GLY A 111 4.90 8.54 6.61
C GLY A 111 3.71 9.25 5.99
N VAL A 112 4.04 10.34 5.33
CA VAL A 112 3.10 11.19 4.60
C VAL A 112 3.44 11.18 3.12
N LEU A 113 2.41 11.07 2.28
CA LEU A 113 2.51 11.18 0.83
C LEU A 113 1.69 12.37 0.35
N LYS A 114 1.94 12.80 -0.90
CA LYS A 114 1.17 13.86 -1.57
C LYS A 114 1.09 15.14 -0.73
N GLU A 115 2.23 15.58 -0.19
CA GLU A 115 2.34 16.84 0.58
C GLU A 115 1.47 16.86 1.85
N GLY A 116 1.26 15.69 2.47
CA GLY A 116 0.45 15.57 3.68
C GLY A 116 -1.00 15.19 3.44
N ARG A 117 -1.44 15.05 2.19
CA ARG A 117 -2.83 14.62 1.87
C ARG A 117 -3.09 13.15 2.16
N LYS A 118 -2.04 12.32 2.19
CA LYS A 118 -2.12 10.88 2.48
C LYS A 118 -1.22 10.52 3.65
N LEU A 119 -1.75 9.76 4.59
CA LEU A 119 -1.10 9.36 5.85
C LEU A 119 -1.13 7.85 5.93
N TRP A 120 -0.03 7.22 6.36
CA TRP A 120 0.04 5.77 6.46
C TRP A 120 1.05 5.30 7.50
N ALA A 121 0.82 4.10 8.04
CA ALA A 121 1.73 3.40 8.92
C ALA A 121 1.68 1.89 8.62
N LEU A 122 2.80 1.20 8.88
CA LEU A 122 2.98 -0.21 8.64
C LEU A 122 3.67 -0.84 9.85
N ALA A 123 3.02 -1.84 10.44
CA ALA A 123 3.58 -2.61 11.55
C ALA A 123 3.77 -4.07 11.16
N ARG A 124 4.93 -4.65 11.50
CA ARG A 124 5.19 -6.07 11.42
C ARG A 124 4.35 -6.80 12.46
N THR A 125 3.69 -7.89 12.07
CA THR A 125 2.76 -8.64 12.94
C THR A 125 3.45 -9.71 13.79
N GLY A 126 4.73 -9.97 13.54
CA GLY A 126 5.46 -11.12 14.08
C GLY A 126 5.26 -12.42 13.30
N GLN A 127 4.25 -12.50 12.43
CA GLN A 127 4.02 -13.65 11.55
C GLN A 127 5.06 -13.68 10.43
N SER A 128 5.56 -14.87 10.11
CA SER A 128 6.50 -15.07 8.99
C SER A 128 6.36 -16.47 8.39
N ALA A 129 6.77 -16.58 7.13
CA ALA A 129 6.92 -17.82 6.37
C ALA A 129 8.38 -17.99 5.99
N LEU A 130 8.90 -19.21 6.08
CA LEU A 130 10.20 -19.57 5.52
C LEU A 130 10.00 -20.58 4.40
N LEU A 131 10.17 -20.14 3.16
CA LEU A 131 10.12 -21.00 1.98
C LEU A 131 11.50 -21.61 1.71
N LYS A 132 11.56 -22.55 0.77
CA LYS A 132 12.80 -23.24 0.35
C LYS A 132 13.89 -22.24 -0.07
N GLY A 133 15.14 -22.58 0.23
CA GLY A 133 16.29 -21.70 -0.03
C GLY A 133 16.40 -20.51 0.94
N GLY A 134 15.71 -20.52 2.08
CA GLY A 134 15.79 -19.45 3.08
C GLY A 134 14.99 -18.19 2.71
N ASP A 135 13.98 -18.33 1.84
CA ASP A 135 13.18 -17.22 1.35
C ASP A 135 12.11 -16.82 2.38
N GLU A 136 12.41 -15.80 3.18
CA GLU A 136 11.56 -15.31 4.25
C GLU A 136 10.51 -14.30 3.76
N VAL A 137 9.25 -14.53 4.13
CA VAL A 137 8.12 -13.62 3.88
C VAL A 137 7.48 -13.24 5.21
N ARG A 138 7.43 -11.95 5.52
CA ARG A 138 6.89 -11.45 6.80
C ARG A 138 5.52 -10.83 6.64
N GLY A 139 4.65 -11.01 7.63
CA GLY A 139 3.33 -10.40 7.70
C GLY A 139 3.35 -8.99 8.31
N TYR A 140 2.54 -8.11 7.74
CA TYR A 140 2.39 -6.71 8.15
C TYR A 140 0.91 -6.29 8.17
N LEU A 141 0.63 -5.27 8.95
CA LEU A 141 -0.65 -4.56 8.97
C LEU A 141 -0.43 -3.11 8.52
N LEU A 142 -1.03 -2.76 7.39
CA LEU A 142 -1.04 -1.42 6.82
C LEU A 142 -2.32 -0.70 7.21
N LEU A 143 -2.20 0.52 7.72
CA LEU A 143 -3.28 1.48 7.86
C LEU A 143 -2.92 2.72 7.04
N ALA A 144 -3.84 3.16 6.19
CA ALA A 144 -3.66 4.38 5.41
C ALA A 144 -4.97 5.16 5.25
N THR A 145 -4.87 6.47 5.14
CA THR A 145 -6.01 7.36 4.92
C THR A 145 -5.62 8.52 4.01
N ALA A 146 -6.60 9.18 3.37
CA ALA A 146 -6.37 10.39 2.60
C ALA A 146 -7.41 11.45 2.93
N CYS A 147 -6.97 12.65 3.30
CA CYS A 147 -7.87 13.77 3.61
C CYS A 147 -8.41 14.48 2.35
N ASP A 148 -8.02 14.05 1.15
CA ASP A 148 -8.49 14.58 -0.13
C ASP A 148 -9.59 13.73 -0.79
N GLY A 149 -10.07 12.70 -0.08
CA GLY A 149 -11.12 11.80 -0.57
C GLY A 149 -10.65 10.78 -1.61
N THR A 150 -9.36 10.74 -1.95
CA THR A 150 -8.82 9.78 -2.93
C THR A 150 -8.63 8.36 -2.39
N LEU A 151 -8.72 8.18 -1.08
CA LEU A 151 -8.60 6.90 -0.38
C LEU A 151 -9.46 6.96 0.88
N ALA A 152 -10.33 5.96 1.09
CA ALA A 152 -10.99 5.74 2.37
C ALA A 152 -9.97 5.29 3.42
N THR A 153 -10.20 5.53 4.71
CA THR A 153 -9.34 4.97 5.75
C THR A 153 -9.36 3.44 5.64
N THR A 154 -8.24 2.86 5.22
CA THR A 154 -8.12 1.48 4.79
C THR A 154 -7.09 0.78 5.66
N ALA A 155 -7.51 -0.30 6.32
CA ALA A 155 -6.65 -1.19 7.06
C ALA A 155 -6.60 -2.54 6.34
N GLN A 156 -5.41 -3.11 6.15
CA GLN A 156 -5.24 -4.36 5.41
C GLN A 156 -3.97 -5.11 5.82
N PHE A 157 -4.03 -6.44 5.76
CA PHE A 157 -2.84 -7.26 5.90
C PHE A 157 -2.05 -7.27 4.58
N THR A 158 -0.72 -7.26 4.70
CA THR A 158 0.21 -7.34 3.58
C THR A 158 1.40 -8.22 3.95
N SER A 159 2.10 -8.79 2.97
CA SER A 159 3.38 -9.46 3.16
C SER A 159 4.49 -8.61 2.61
N VAL A 160 5.68 -8.74 3.19
CA VAL A 160 6.93 -8.30 2.59
C VAL A 160 7.86 -9.49 2.44
N ARG A 161 8.28 -9.78 1.20
CA ARG A 161 9.34 -10.75 0.93
C ARG A 161 10.71 -10.11 1.20
N VAL A 162 11.45 -10.63 2.17
CA VAL A 162 12.60 -9.94 2.78
C VAL A 162 13.74 -9.69 1.79
N VAL A 163 14.07 -10.68 0.95
CA VAL A 163 15.21 -10.57 0.00
C VAL A 163 15.05 -9.48 -1.05
N CYS A 164 13.82 -9.07 -1.35
CA CYS A 164 13.52 -8.08 -2.39
C CYS A 164 12.76 -6.84 -1.88
N ASN A 165 12.20 -6.90 -0.67
CA ASN A 165 11.30 -5.91 -0.07
C ASN A 165 10.02 -5.66 -0.89
N ASN A 166 9.53 -6.68 -1.59
CA ASN A 166 8.28 -6.62 -2.35
C ASN A 166 7.08 -6.74 -1.41
N THR A 167 6.11 -5.84 -1.55
CA THR A 167 4.84 -5.83 -0.82
C THR A 167 3.75 -6.55 -1.61
N LEU A 168 3.00 -7.45 -0.97
CA LEU A 168 1.82 -8.10 -1.56
C LEU A 168 0.64 -8.02 -0.61
N GLN A 169 -0.54 -7.63 -1.09
CA GLN A 169 -1.75 -7.62 -0.26
C GLN A 169 -2.16 -9.04 0.11
N ILE A 170 -2.66 -9.23 1.33
CA ILE A 170 -3.08 -10.55 1.82
C ILE A 170 -4.55 -10.51 2.19
N ALA A 171 -5.31 -11.43 1.62
CA ALA A 171 -6.64 -11.74 2.10
C ALA A 171 -6.55 -12.81 3.20
N LEU A 172 -6.85 -12.42 4.44
CA LEU A 172 -6.99 -13.35 5.56
C LEU A 172 -8.49 -13.57 5.84
N GLY A 173 -8.91 -14.85 5.87
CA GLY A 173 -10.28 -15.25 6.19
C GLY A 173 -11.31 -14.99 5.07
N ARG A 174 -12.57 -14.72 5.47
CA ARG A 174 -13.72 -14.52 4.55
C ARG A 174 -13.80 -13.11 3.95
N ASN A 175 -13.03 -12.15 4.46
CA ASN A 175 -13.01 -10.78 3.97
C ASN A 175 -12.02 -10.63 2.82
N ARG A 176 -12.32 -9.73 1.88
CA ARG A 176 -11.53 -9.41 0.67
C ARG A 176 -10.16 -8.72 0.95
N GLY A 177 -9.54 -9.00 2.09
CA GLY A 177 -8.19 -8.56 2.46
C GLY A 177 -8.04 -7.12 2.96
N ALA A 178 -9.10 -6.30 2.95
CA ALA A 178 -9.03 -4.94 3.48
C ALA A 178 -10.36 -4.50 4.11
N VAL A 179 -10.27 -3.81 5.25
CA VAL A 179 -11.36 -3.06 5.89
C VAL A 179 -11.27 -1.61 5.44
N LYS A 180 -12.37 -1.06 4.91
CA LYS A 180 -12.41 0.31 4.37
C LYS A 180 -13.50 1.12 5.06
N VAL A 181 -13.10 2.17 5.76
CA VAL A 181 -14.00 3.13 6.41
C VAL A 181 -14.12 4.38 5.54
N PRO A 182 -15.25 4.60 4.85
CA PRO A 182 -15.44 5.80 4.04
C PRO A 182 -15.49 7.06 4.90
N HIS A 183 -15.01 8.19 4.39
CA HIS A 183 -15.02 9.48 5.10
C HIS A 183 -16.40 10.12 5.31
N ARG A 184 -17.49 9.39 5.04
CA ARG A 184 -18.85 9.74 5.50
C ARG A 184 -19.18 9.13 6.86
N SER A 185 -18.34 8.21 7.34
CA SER A 185 -18.48 7.49 8.60
C SER A 185 -17.33 7.88 9.53
N GLN A 186 -17.57 7.82 10.84
CA GLN A 186 -16.52 8.01 11.82
C GLN A 186 -15.56 6.81 11.80
N PHE A 187 -14.26 7.08 11.93
CA PHE A 187 -13.27 6.03 12.10
C PHE A 187 -13.31 5.50 13.54
N ASP A 188 -13.57 4.21 13.70
CA ASP A 188 -13.49 3.51 14.97
C ASP A 188 -12.34 2.48 14.89
N PRO A 189 -11.21 2.72 15.57
CA PRO A 189 -10.07 1.81 15.51
C PRO A 189 -10.39 0.43 16.11
N ARG A 190 -11.32 0.31 17.06
CA ARG A 190 -11.68 -0.98 17.67
C ARG A 190 -12.49 -1.82 16.71
N ALA A 191 -13.54 -1.24 16.12
CA ALA A 191 -14.36 -1.92 15.12
C ALA A 191 -13.52 -2.39 13.92
N VAL A 192 -12.56 -1.57 13.46
CA VAL A 192 -11.66 -1.94 12.37
C VAL A 192 -10.78 -3.15 12.73
N LYS A 193 -10.23 -3.20 13.95
CA LYS A 193 -9.40 -4.33 14.41
C LYS A 193 -10.20 -5.62 14.56
N GLU A 194 -11.44 -5.51 15.04
CA GLU A 194 -12.38 -6.62 15.15
C GLU A 194 -12.73 -7.18 13.77
N GLU A 195 -13.09 -6.31 12.81
CA GLU A 195 -13.44 -6.70 11.44
C GLU A 195 -12.25 -7.30 10.67
N LEU A 196 -11.03 -6.80 10.92
CA LEU A 196 -9.80 -7.40 10.41
C LEU A 196 -9.57 -8.81 10.94
N GLY A 197 -10.22 -9.19 12.04
CA GLY A 197 -9.97 -10.46 12.71
C GLY A 197 -8.54 -10.56 13.23
N ILE A 198 -7.96 -9.47 13.74
CA ILE A 198 -6.58 -9.46 14.29
C ILE A 198 -6.41 -10.54 15.37
N ALA A 199 -7.48 -10.84 16.14
CA ALA A 199 -7.48 -11.89 17.15
C ALA A 199 -7.58 -13.33 16.59
N ILE A 200 -7.92 -13.51 15.30
CA ILE A 200 -8.30 -14.79 14.67
C ILE A 200 -7.46 -15.05 13.40
N SER A 201 -6.40 -14.29 13.13
CA SER A 201 -5.77 -14.25 11.81
C SER A 201 -5.25 -15.61 11.34
N SER A 202 -5.91 -16.21 10.34
CA SER A 202 -5.54 -17.50 9.73
C SER A 202 -4.45 -17.32 8.68
N TRP A 203 -3.25 -16.94 9.13
CA TRP A 203 -2.04 -16.83 8.31
C TRP A 203 -1.71 -18.15 7.59
N ASP A 204 -2.13 -19.28 8.17
CA ASP A 204 -1.89 -20.63 7.66
C ASP A 204 -2.37 -20.86 6.23
N GLY A 205 -3.52 -20.30 5.83
CA GLY A 205 -4.02 -20.44 4.46
C GLY A 205 -3.14 -19.70 3.45
N PHE A 206 -2.67 -18.50 3.82
CA PHE A 206 -1.73 -17.74 3.00
C PHE A 206 -0.38 -18.46 2.90
N MET A 207 0.12 -19.01 4.01
CA MET A 207 1.32 -19.84 4.05
C MET A 207 1.22 -21.06 3.13
N ALA A 208 0.12 -21.82 3.25
CA ALA A 208 -0.12 -23.00 2.42
C ALA A 208 -0.11 -22.66 0.93
N ASN A 209 -0.77 -21.56 0.55
CA ASN A 209 -0.76 -21.06 -0.82
C ASN A 209 0.67 -20.70 -1.29
N MET A 210 1.45 -19.97 -0.48
CA MET A 210 2.83 -19.63 -0.84
C MET A 210 3.70 -20.88 -1.02
N HIS A 211 3.59 -21.86 -0.12
CA HIS A 211 4.30 -23.14 -0.26
C HIS A 211 3.88 -23.88 -1.54
N GLY A 212 2.57 -23.97 -1.81
CA GLY A 212 2.07 -24.59 -3.04
C GLY A 212 2.57 -23.91 -4.31
N LEU A 213 2.60 -22.57 -4.33
CA LEU A 213 3.15 -21.79 -5.45
C LEU A 213 4.66 -21.96 -5.61
N ALA A 214 5.40 -22.09 -4.52
CA ALA A 214 6.84 -22.33 -4.53
C ALA A 214 7.19 -23.76 -5.01
N ASP A 215 6.31 -24.73 -4.77
CA ASP A 215 6.48 -26.11 -5.23
C ASP A 215 6.03 -26.33 -6.69
N ARG A 216 5.11 -25.50 -7.20
CA ARG A 216 4.61 -25.59 -8.58
C ARG A 216 5.64 -25.01 -9.57
N LYS A 217 6.42 -25.89 -10.20
CA LYS A 217 7.30 -25.54 -11.33
C LYS A 217 6.49 -25.14 -12.55
N VAL A 218 6.95 -24.16 -13.32
CA VAL A 218 6.28 -23.67 -14.55
C VAL A 218 7.21 -23.81 -15.75
N SER A 219 6.65 -24.19 -16.89
CA SER A 219 7.35 -24.19 -18.18
C SER A 219 7.49 -22.77 -18.72
N GLN A 220 8.43 -22.58 -19.66
CA GLN A 220 8.59 -21.30 -20.35
C GLN A 220 7.29 -20.85 -21.02
N ALA A 221 6.59 -21.76 -21.72
CA ALA A 221 5.32 -21.44 -22.37
C ALA A 221 4.21 -21.03 -21.39
N GLU A 222 4.14 -21.65 -20.19
CA GLU A 222 3.22 -21.22 -19.13
C GLU A 222 3.57 -19.82 -18.63
N SER A 223 4.85 -19.53 -18.39
CA SER A 223 5.30 -18.21 -17.91
C SER A 223 4.99 -17.10 -18.91
N GLU A 224 5.24 -17.31 -20.20
CA GLU A 224 4.96 -16.34 -21.25
C GLU A 224 3.45 -16.05 -21.35
N ARG A 225 2.61 -17.10 -21.34
CA ARG A 225 1.15 -16.95 -21.37
C ARG A 225 0.63 -16.24 -20.13
N PHE A 226 1.17 -16.56 -18.96
CA PHE A 226 0.82 -15.91 -17.71
C PHE A 226 1.06 -14.39 -17.78
N PHE A 227 2.25 -13.96 -18.16
CA PHE A 227 2.55 -12.53 -18.24
C PHE A 227 1.80 -11.83 -19.38
N GLN A 228 1.64 -12.47 -20.55
CA GLN A 228 0.84 -11.90 -21.64
C GLN A 228 -0.60 -11.62 -21.20
N ARG A 229 -1.25 -12.56 -20.49
CA ARG A 229 -2.62 -12.37 -19.97
C ARG A 229 -2.69 -11.23 -18.95
N LEU A 230 -1.67 -11.07 -18.10
CA LEU A 230 -1.65 -10.00 -17.09
C LEU A 230 -1.43 -8.60 -17.68
N PHE A 231 -0.56 -8.49 -18.68
CA PHE A 231 -0.15 -7.21 -19.27
C PHE A 231 -0.94 -6.82 -20.53
N ALA A 232 -1.85 -7.68 -20.98
CA ALA A 232 -2.89 -7.35 -21.93
C ALA A 232 -3.91 -6.40 -21.28
N TYR A 233 -4.13 -5.23 -21.90
CA TYR A 233 -5.21 -4.32 -21.55
C TYR A 233 -6.45 -4.66 -22.39
N SER A 234 -7.56 -5.07 -21.77
CA SER A 234 -8.88 -4.83 -22.35
C SER A 234 -9.39 -3.52 -21.76
N TRP A 235 -9.63 -2.55 -22.63
CA TRP A 235 -10.35 -1.33 -22.31
C TRP A 235 -11.62 -1.42 -23.15
N ALA A 236 -12.77 -1.51 -22.47
CA ALA A 236 -14.14 -1.63 -22.99
C ALA A 236 -14.78 -3.03 -22.87
N GLU A 237 -16.06 -3.00 -22.50
CA GLU A 237 -17.05 -4.08 -22.60
C GLU A 237 -17.48 -4.35 -24.06
N ASP A 238 -16.93 -3.59 -25.03
CA ASP A 238 -17.15 -3.76 -26.46
C ASP A 238 -16.03 -4.59 -27.11
N ALA A 239 -16.42 -5.72 -27.71
CA ALA A 239 -15.56 -6.75 -28.29
C ALA A 239 -14.68 -6.30 -29.48
N GLU A 240 -14.83 -5.08 -29.98
CA GLU A 240 -14.14 -4.59 -31.19
C GLU A 240 -12.84 -3.80 -30.92
N THR A 241 -12.50 -3.57 -29.66
CA THR A 241 -11.34 -2.74 -29.32
C THR A 241 -10.04 -3.57 -29.28
N PRO A 242 -8.98 -3.22 -30.04
CA PRO A 242 -7.76 -4.01 -30.05
C PRO A 242 -7.06 -3.98 -28.69
N VAL A 243 -6.81 -5.18 -28.16
CA VAL A 243 -6.04 -5.41 -26.93
C VAL A 243 -4.68 -4.74 -27.08
N ARG A 244 -4.40 -3.72 -26.27
CA ARG A 244 -3.06 -3.11 -26.21
C ARG A 244 -2.22 -3.87 -25.20
N MET A 245 -0.98 -4.19 -25.57
CA MET A 245 -0.04 -4.88 -24.69
C MET A 245 0.97 -3.90 -24.09
N ASN A 246 1.22 -3.95 -22.79
CA ASN A 246 2.34 -3.24 -22.18
C ASN A 246 3.66 -3.97 -22.45
N GLU A 247 4.19 -3.88 -23.67
CA GLU A 247 5.39 -4.61 -24.11
C GLU A 247 6.61 -4.36 -23.22
N ARG A 248 6.80 -3.12 -22.75
CA ARG A 248 7.92 -2.76 -21.86
C ARG A 248 7.78 -3.41 -20.49
N GLY A 249 6.58 -3.37 -19.91
CA GLY A 249 6.29 -4.03 -18.64
C GLY A 249 6.47 -5.54 -18.75
N LEU A 250 5.92 -6.15 -19.82
CA LEU A 250 6.06 -7.57 -20.13
C LEU A 250 7.51 -8.01 -20.23
N LYS A 251 8.33 -7.28 -21.01
CA LYS A 251 9.78 -7.56 -21.12
C LYS A 251 10.49 -7.43 -19.77
N SER A 252 10.10 -6.46 -18.95
CA SER A 252 10.67 -6.25 -17.62
C SER A 252 10.38 -7.44 -16.70
N VAL A 253 9.13 -7.91 -16.61
CA VAL A 253 8.77 -9.02 -15.71
C VAL A 253 9.34 -10.35 -16.18
N LEU A 254 9.46 -10.58 -17.49
CA LEU A 254 10.14 -11.75 -18.05
C LEU A 254 11.61 -11.77 -17.63
N ASN A 255 12.34 -10.66 -17.85
CA ASN A 255 13.73 -10.56 -17.42
C ASN A 255 13.89 -10.79 -15.91
N LEU A 256 12.97 -10.25 -15.08
CA LEU A 256 13.01 -10.45 -13.64
C LEU A 256 12.78 -11.90 -13.24
N PHE A 257 11.85 -12.57 -13.91
CA PHE A 257 11.57 -13.99 -13.72
C PHE A 257 12.75 -14.87 -14.15
N ASP A 258 13.43 -14.52 -15.25
CA ASP A 258 14.58 -15.25 -15.81
C ASP A 258 15.90 -14.98 -15.07
N GLY A 259 15.84 -14.55 -13.81
CA GLY A 259 16.99 -14.46 -12.92
C GLY A 259 17.52 -13.04 -12.65
N ALA A 260 17.02 -12.00 -13.32
CA ALA A 260 17.42 -10.63 -13.01
C ALA A 260 16.76 -10.08 -11.73
N GLY A 261 15.70 -10.73 -11.24
CA GLY A 261 14.98 -10.34 -10.02
C GLY A 261 15.74 -10.68 -8.75
N ARG A 262 15.51 -9.88 -7.70
CA ARG A 262 16.10 -10.12 -6.38
C ARG A 262 15.57 -11.43 -5.81
N GLY A 263 16.47 -12.37 -5.55
CA GLY A 263 16.12 -13.71 -5.08
C GLY A 263 15.38 -14.56 -6.13
N ALA A 264 15.46 -14.23 -7.43
CA ALA A 264 14.88 -15.04 -8.49
C ALA A 264 15.56 -16.42 -8.62
N GLY A 265 16.84 -16.51 -8.25
CA GLY A 265 17.59 -17.77 -8.20
C GLY A 265 17.34 -18.64 -6.97
N LEU A 266 16.52 -18.20 -6.00
CA LEU A 266 16.17 -19.03 -4.84
C LEU A 266 15.33 -20.22 -5.27
N GLU A 267 15.45 -21.34 -4.56
CA GLU A 267 14.72 -22.58 -4.88
C GLU A 267 13.19 -22.37 -4.88
N SER A 268 12.70 -21.54 -3.97
CA SER A 268 11.30 -21.13 -3.88
C SER A 268 10.79 -20.37 -5.09
N ALA A 269 11.66 -19.67 -5.85
CA ALA A 269 11.28 -18.73 -6.89
C ALA A 269 11.67 -19.22 -8.29
N SER A 270 12.86 -19.80 -8.46
CA SER A 270 13.43 -20.17 -9.75
C SER A 270 12.56 -21.17 -10.51
N GLY A 271 11.94 -20.71 -11.60
CA GLY A 271 11.06 -21.51 -12.45
C GLY A 271 9.78 -21.99 -11.76
N THR A 272 9.27 -21.23 -10.78
CA THR A 272 8.06 -21.58 -10.01
C THR A 272 6.93 -20.57 -10.22
N ALA A 273 5.70 -20.95 -9.86
CA ALA A 273 4.57 -20.03 -9.84
C ALA A 273 4.78 -18.89 -8.82
N TRP A 274 5.46 -19.15 -7.70
CA TRP A 274 5.89 -18.11 -6.76
C TRP A 274 6.86 -17.12 -7.40
N GLY A 275 7.78 -17.59 -8.24
CA GLY A 275 8.66 -16.73 -9.04
C GLY A 275 7.89 -15.77 -9.96
N LEU A 276 6.79 -16.24 -10.57
CA LEU A 276 5.92 -15.40 -11.41
C LEU A 276 5.30 -14.24 -10.62
N VAL A 277 4.77 -14.51 -9.42
CA VAL A 277 4.21 -13.47 -8.54
C VAL A 277 5.29 -12.49 -8.11
N ASN A 278 6.47 -12.99 -7.76
CA ASN A 278 7.58 -12.14 -7.30
C ASN A 278 8.13 -11.22 -8.38
N SER A 279 8.19 -11.67 -9.64
CA SER A 279 8.65 -10.80 -10.73
C SER A 279 7.67 -9.64 -10.99
N VAL A 280 6.36 -9.87 -10.88
CA VAL A 280 5.34 -8.82 -11.00
C VAL A 280 5.39 -7.86 -9.81
N THR A 281 5.45 -8.39 -8.58
CA THR A 281 5.50 -7.54 -7.38
C THR A 281 6.78 -6.70 -7.35
N GLU A 282 7.93 -7.26 -7.74
CA GLU A 282 9.18 -6.50 -7.85
C GLU A 282 9.10 -5.41 -8.91
N TYR A 283 8.52 -5.73 -10.07
CA TYR A 283 8.31 -4.75 -11.12
C TYR A 283 7.46 -3.57 -10.62
N VAL A 284 6.32 -3.84 -9.99
CA VAL A 284 5.42 -2.80 -9.47
C VAL A 284 6.09 -1.95 -8.40
N ASP A 285 6.78 -2.59 -7.46
CA ASP A 285 7.32 -1.92 -6.27
C ASP A 285 8.63 -1.16 -6.59
N HIS A 286 9.42 -1.63 -7.56
CA HIS A 286 10.78 -1.10 -7.77
C HIS A 286 11.09 -0.59 -9.17
N GLN A 287 10.48 -1.12 -10.23
CA GLN A 287 10.90 -0.82 -11.61
C GLN A 287 9.87 0.01 -12.40
N GLN A 288 8.60 -0.04 -12.00
CA GLN A 288 7.54 0.66 -12.70
C GLN A 288 7.79 2.16 -12.67
N ARG A 289 7.76 2.78 -13.86
CA ARG A 289 7.93 4.23 -14.00
C ARG A 289 6.79 4.96 -13.31
N ALA A 290 7.14 5.93 -12.49
CA ALA A 290 6.21 6.81 -11.80
C ALA A 290 6.82 8.22 -11.74
N ARG A 291 5.97 9.24 -11.54
CA ARG A 291 6.42 10.63 -11.42
C ARG A 291 7.35 10.87 -10.22
N SER A 292 7.19 10.08 -9.16
CA SER A 292 8.03 10.11 -7.96
C SER A 292 8.00 8.75 -7.26
N PRO A 293 8.94 8.45 -6.34
CA PRO A 293 8.89 7.25 -5.50
C PRO A 293 7.56 7.13 -4.73
N GLY A 294 7.09 8.21 -4.10
CA GLY A 294 5.79 8.22 -3.41
C GLY A 294 4.58 7.99 -4.33
N ASN A 295 4.64 8.41 -5.60
CA ASN A 295 3.61 8.04 -6.58
C ASN A 295 3.62 6.53 -6.90
N ARG A 296 4.79 5.91 -6.93
CA ARG A 296 4.92 4.46 -7.13
C ARG A 296 4.34 3.71 -5.94
N LEU A 297 4.72 4.11 -4.72
CA LEU A 297 4.22 3.53 -3.48
C LEU A 297 2.69 3.60 -3.40
N ASP A 298 2.12 4.78 -3.68
CA ASP A 298 0.67 4.99 -3.73
C ASP A 298 -0.02 4.06 -4.75
N SER A 299 0.55 3.91 -5.94
CA SER A 299 0.04 2.98 -6.96
C SER A 299 0.18 1.51 -6.56
N ALA A 300 1.29 1.15 -5.92
CA ALA A 300 1.63 -0.21 -5.50
C ALA A 300 0.71 -0.71 -4.37
N TRP A 301 0.23 0.18 -3.49
CA TRP A 301 -0.66 -0.18 -2.38
C TRP A 301 -2.13 0.06 -2.66
N PHE A 302 -2.49 1.09 -3.43
CA PHE A 302 -3.89 1.53 -3.54
C PHE A 302 -4.38 1.74 -4.97
N GLY A 303 -3.50 1.66 -5.97
CA GLY A 303 -3.83 1.99 -7.36
C GLY A 303 -3.74 0.79 -8.31
N ALA A 304 -3.44 1.09 -9.57
CA ALA A 304 -3.31 0.09 -10.63
C ALA A 304 -2.22 -0.95 -10.35
N GLY A 305 -1.17 -0.59 -9.59
CA GLY A 305 -0.12 -1.52 -9.16
C GLY A 305 -0.66 -2.57 -8.20
N ALA A 306 -1.46 -2.17 -7.20
CA ALA A 306 -2.11 -3.10 -6.28
C ALA A 306 -3.02 -4.10 -7.01
N ILE A 307 -3.83 -3.61 -7.96
CA ILE A 307 -4.70 -4.44 -8.80
C ILE A 307 -3.88 -5.45 -9.63
N LEU A 308 -2.77 -5.00 -10.22
CA LEU A 308 -1.90 -5.88 -11.00
C LEU A 308 -1.26 -6.97 -10.13
N LYS A 309 -0.80 -6.63 -8.92
CA LYS A 309 -0.25 -7.62 -7.96
C LYS A 309 -1.31 -8.64 -7.54
N GLN A 310 -2.53 -8.20 -7.24
CA GLN A 310 -3.63 -9.10 -6.90
C GLN A 310 -3.98 -10.03 -8.07
N ARG A 311 -4.10 -9.51 -9.30
CA ARG A 311 -4.34 -10.34 -10.49
C ARG A 311 -3.24 -11.36 -10.71
N ALA A 312 -1.98 -11.00 -10.47
CA ALA A 312 -0.85 -11.93 -10.59
C ALA A 312 -0.93 -13.05 -9.54
N TRP A 313 -1.28 -12.70 -8.29
CA TRP A 313 -1.52 -13.68 -7.25
C TRP A 313 -2.67 -14.63 -7.60
N ASP A 314 -3.83 -14.11 -7.98
CA ASP A 314 -5.01 -14.92 -8.32
C ASP A 314 -4.75 -15.83 -9.52
N ALA A 315 -4.10 -15.33 -10.57
CA ALA A 315 -3.72 -16.12 -11.74
C ALA A 315 -2.69 -17.21 -11.40
N ALA A 316 -1.81 -16.97 -10.42
CA ALA A 316 -0.84 -17.97 -9.98
C ALA A 316 -1.52 -19.09 -9.16
N LEU A 317 -2.52 -18.74 -8.33
CA LEU A 317 -3.34 -19.73 -7.63
C LEU A 317 -4.15 -20.58 -8.63
N GLU A 318 -4.74 -19.96 -9.66
CA GLU A 318 -5.43 -20.66 -10.74
C GLU A 318 -4.46 -21.65 -11.45
N LEU A 319 -3.24 -21.21 -11.78
CA LEU A 319 -2.22 -22.04 -12.42
C LEU A 319 -1.78 -23.25 -11.56
N ALA A 320 -1.81 -23.09 -10.23
CA ALA A 320 -1.46 -24.14 -9.28
C ALA A 320 -2.64 -25.04 -8.88
N GLY A 321 -3.86 -24.72 -9.31
CA GLY A 321 -5.07 -25.51 -9.03
C GLY A 321 -5.66 -25.28 -7.63
N PHE A 322 -5.43 -24.11 -7.03
CA PHE A 322 -5.96 -23.73 -5.71
C PHE A 322 -7.23 -22.85 -5.78
N ALA A 323 -7.79 -22.65 -6.97
CA ALA A 323 -8.96 -21.81 -7.24
C ALA A 323 -10.29 -22.53 -7.02
#